data_AF-A0A6N0Z6T3-F1
#
_entry.id   AF-A0A6N0Z6T3-F1
#
_cell.length_a   1.000
_cell.length_b   1.000
_cell.length_c   1.000
_cell.angle_alpha   90.00
_cell.angle_beta   90.00
_cell.angle_gamma   90.00
#
_symmetry.space_group_name_H-M   'P 1'
#
loop_
_entity.id
_entity.type
_entity.pdbx_description
1 polymer ?
#
loop_
_entity_poly.entity_id
_entity_poly.type
_entity_poly.pdbx_seq_one_letter_code
_entity_poly.pdbx_strand_id
1 'polypeptide(L)'
;MRSPLPRLLLAVLTHLFSTGVPAAAEEMPQLPARLNEEVRMLAIGTGSSSVELETTLFVPPGPGPFPLVVINHGRLSGDPRFDPRARYLVASREFLQRGYLVAIPMRPGFSKSGGSYVVPRCKIESNARLQAETIIAFLREMRRRPDVDPDRILLVGESEGGMTAMAAAATGFPGLRGVLNLAGGAPQNGAGCAWEESLVEAFAAFGTRSTVPSLWFYADDDSYWGRELPQRMLRAYRDAGGQAALVTHVSLAAGDAQVIFTSPQGIPIWWPESERFLREIGLPTELRFSPGSTPRPQRSSYTKLDDSEALPYVDDHRSELYRRFLGLPFPRAFAIATTGNVGWAQGGPDALAAALDNCERAARRSCALYAVDDEVVWQFAGTSRSAATDPFREP
;
A
#
# COMPACT_ATOMS: atom_id res chain seq x y z
N MET A 1 44.97 68.78 45.35
CA MET A 1 44.67 69.82 44.34
C MET A 1 44.91 69.24 42.95
N ARG A 2 43.97 69.50 42.04
CA ARG A 2 44.00 69.28 40.57
C ARG A 2 43.46 67.94 40.06
N SER A 3 42.30 68.10 39.45
CA SER A 3 41.47 67.20 38.65
C SER A 3 42.20 66.61 37.43
N PRO A 4 41.78 65.43 36.94
CA PRO A 4 42.01 65.03 35.56
C PRO A 4 40.74 65.12 34.71
N LEU A 5 40.88 65.65 33.49
CA LEU A 5 39.88 65.69 32.42
C LEU A 5 39.42 64.29 32.00
N PRO A 6 38.17 64.12 31.51
CA PRO A 6 37.72 62.86 30.93
C PRO A 6 38.17 62.72 29.47
N ARG A 7 38.75 61.56 29.14
CA ARG A 7 39.04 61.15 27.75
C ARG A 7 37.76 60.66 27.08
N LEU A 8 37.38 61.32 25.99
CA LEU A 8 36.38 60.88 25.03
C LEU A 8 36.85 59.59 24.33
N LEU A 9 36.12 58.48 24.47
CA LEU A 9 36.33 57.25 23.71
C LEU A 9 35.15 57.08 22.76
N LEU A 10 35.41 57.28 21.47
CA LEU A 10 34.47 57.09 20.37
C LEU A 10 34.35 55.58 20.11
N ALA A 11 33.22 54.97 20.51
CA ALA A 11 32.91 53.58 20.18
C ALA A 11 32.30 53.52 18.77
N VAL A 12 33.06 52.96 17.82
CA VAL A 12 32.56 52.64 16.47
C VAL A 12 31.80 51.31 16.57
N LEU A 13 30.47 51.38 16.53
CA LEU A 13 29.58 50.22 16.36
C LEU A 13 29.59 49.79 14.89
N THR A 14 30.32 48.72 14.57
CA THR A 14 30.19 48.03 13.29
C THR A 14 28.93 47.16 13.31
N HIS A 15 27.85 47.64 12.70
CA HIS A 15 26.68 46.82 12.38
C HIS A 15 27.03 45.87 11.23
N LEU A 16 27.43 44.64 11.56
CA LEU A 16 27.39 43.53 10.60
C LEU A 16 25.93 43.15 10.36
N PHE A 17 25.39 43.56 9.21
CA PHE A 17 24.19 42.96 8.65
C PHE A 17 24.54 41.52 8.23
N SER A 18 24.24 40.56 9.11
CA SER A 18 24.22 39.14 8.75
C SER A 18 23.06 38.93 7.78
N THR A 19 23.35 38.96 6.48
CA THR A 19 22.46 38.43 5.45
C THR A 19 22.38 36.92 5.65
N GLY A 20 21.38 36.47 6.41
CA GLY A 20 21.07 35.05 6.54
C GLY A 20 20.79 34.48 5.15
N VAL A 21 21.67 33.60 4.68
CA VAL A 21 21.36 32.73 3.54
C VAL A 21 20.14 31.91 3.97
N PRO A 22 19.02 31.92 3.23
CA PRO A 22 17.93 31.02 3.55
C PRO A 22 18.47 29.60 3.52
N ALA A 23 18.33 28.88 4.64
CA ALA A 23 18.61 27.46 4.66
C ALA A 23 17.82 26.83 3.52
N ALA A 24 18.51 26.24 2.54
CA ALA A 24 17.85 25.42 1.54
C ALA A 24 17.01 24.40 2.31
N ALA A 25 15.70 24.36 2.04
CA ALA A 25 14.86 23.31 2.60
C ALA A 25 15.51 21.98 2.22
N GLU A 26 15.89 21.18 3.22
CA GLU A 26 16.55 19.90 3.00
C GLU A 26 15.58 19.03 2.19
N GLU A 27 15.95 18.71 0.95
CA GLU A 27 15.10 17.99 0.02
C GLU A 27 14.83 16.60 0.61
N MET A 28 13.55 16.29 0.83
CA MET A 28 13.17 15.02 1.45
C MET A 28 13.67 13.84 0.60
N PRO A 29 14.31 12.82 1.22
CA PRO A 29 14.89 11.71 0.50
C PRO A 29 13.81 10.98 -0.30
N GLN A 30 14.14 10.56 -1.52
CA GLN A 30 13.19 9.87 -2.39
C GLN A 30 13.10 8.38 -2.03
N LEU A 31 11.90 7.81 -2.18
CA LEU A 31 11.76 6.36 -2.17
C LEU A 31 12.43 5.75 -3.41
N PRO A 32 13.09 4.59 -3.29
CA PRO A 32 13.58 3.84 -4.44
C PRO A 32 12.42 3.46 -5.37
N ALA A 33 12.65 3.47 -6.69
CA ALA A 33 11.61 3.20 -7.68
C ALA A 33 10.88 1.85 -7.48
N ARG A 34 11.60 0.84 -7.00
CA ARG A 34 11.05 -0.49 -6.67
C ARG A 34 10.65 -0.64 -5.21
N LEU A 35 10.56 0.46 -4.45
CA LEU A 35 10.10 0.50 -3.06
C LEU A 35 10.89 -0.40 -2.10
N ASN A 36 12.15 -0.74 -2.44
CA ASN A 36 12.94 -1.77 -1.77
C ASN A 36 12.14 -3.06 -1.56
N GLU A 37 11.44 -3.50 -2.60
CA GLU A 37 10.67 -4.73 -2.56
C GLU A 37 11.58 -5.94 -2.40
N GLU A 38 11.30 -6.74 -1.38
CA GLU A 38 11.91 -8.03 -1.13
C GLU A 38 10.83 -9.11 -1.12
N VAL A 39 11.15 -10.26 -1.70
CA VAL A 39 10.33 -11.48 -1.55
C VAL A 39 11.14 -12.47 -0.73
N ARG A 40 10.53 -13.00 0.33
CA ARG A 40 11.13 -13.94 1.26
C ARG A 40 10.17 -15.08 1.55
N MET A 41 10.70 -16.30 1.66
CA MET A 41 9.97 -17.41 2.29
C MET A 41 10.28 -17.36 3.78
N LEU A 42 9.26 -17.09 4.61
CA LEU A 42 9.42 -17.00 6.06
C LEU A 42 8.77 -18.22 6.72
N ALA A 43 9.55 -18.96 7.52
CA ALA A 43 9.05 -20.08 8.29
C ALA A 43 8.27 -19.58 9.51
N ILE A 44 6.94 -19.72 9.48
CA ILE A 44 6.03 -19.26 10.53
C ILE A 44 5.56 -20.45 11.37
N GLY A 45 5.93 -20.45 12.65
CA GLY A 45 5.55 -21.49 13.60
C GLY A 45 4.20 -21.21 14.28
N THR A 46 3.24 -22.11 14.12
CA THR A 46 1.92 -22.07 14.79
C THR A 46 1.83 -23.06 15.95
N GLY A 47 2.95 -23.24 16.69
CA GLY A 47 3.07 -24.20 17.78
C GLY A 47 3.90 -25.41 17.37
N SER A 48 3.25 -26.58 17.21
CA SER A 48 3.93 -27.84 16.88
C SER A 48 4.26 -28.03 15.39
N SER A 49 3.89 -27.08 14.54
CA SER A 49 4.19 -27.09 13.10
C SER A 49 4.69 -25.72 12.63
N SER A 50 5.40 -25.72 11.51
CA SER A 50 5.78 -24.51 10.79
C SER A 50 5.28 -24.57 9.35
N VAL A 51 4.91 -23.42 8.81
CA VAL A 51 4.56 -23.24 7.39
C VAL A 51 5.43 -22.15 6.80
N GLU A 52 5.96 -22.38 5.59
CA GLU A 52 6.68 -21.32 4.88
C GLU A 52 5.69 -20.41 4.16
N LEU A 53 5.75 -19.11 4.45
CA LEU A 53 4.90 -18.11 3.81
C LEU A 53 5.72 -17.27 2.83
N GLU A 54 5.27 -17.21 1.57
CA GLU A 54 5.76 -16.24 0.60
C GLU A 54 5.35 -14.85 1.06
N THR A 55 6.33 -14.04 1.44
CA THR A 55 6.12 -12.73 2.04
C THR A 55 6.74 -11.66 1.17
N THR A 56 5.93 -10.68 0.77
CA THR A 56 6.41 -9.43 0.18
C THR A 56 6.74 -8.45 1.29
N LEU A 57 7.92 -7.85 1.26
CA LEU A 57 8.34 -6.81 2.17
C LEU A 57 8.69 -5.56 1.38
N PHE A 58 8.29 -4.39 1.86
CA PHE A 58 8.79 -3.09 1.40
C PHE A 58 9.47 -2.41 2.59
N VAL A 59 10.77 -2.16 2.48
CA VAL A 59 11.60 -1.72 3.59
C VAL A 59 12.03 -0.26 3.39
N PRO A 60 11.70 0.67 4.30
CA PRO A 60 12.15 2.04 4.17
C PRO A 60 13.68 2.14 4.15
N PRO A 61 14.27 3.11 3.44
CA PRO A 61 15.69 3.42 3.59
C PRO A 61 16.04 3.74 5.05
N GLY A 62 17.11 3.12 5.55
CA GLY A 62 17.64 3.36 6.90
C GLY A 62 17.73 2.10 7.76
N PRO A 63 18.22 2.23 9.00
CA PRO A 63 18.45 1.09 9.89
C PRO A 63 17.22 0.66 10.71
N GLY A 64 16.13 1.44 10.71
CA GLY A 64 15.00 1.24 11.62
C GLY A 64 15.31 1.71 13.06
N PRO A 65 14.54 1.25 14.06
CA PRO A 65 13.38 0.37 13.94
C PRO A 65 12.20 1.10 13.28
N PHE A 66 11.52 0.42 12.36
CA PHE A 66 10.39 0.96 11.61
C PHE A 66 9.07 0.52 12.24
N PRO A 67 8.05 1.41 12.36
CA PRO A 67 6.69 0.94 12.60
C PRO A 67 6.27 -0.04 11.49
N LEU A 68 5.47 -1.03 11.85
CA LEU A 68 5.11 -2.14 10.97
C LEU A 68 3.67 -1.98 10.48
N VAL A 69 3.47 -2.13 9.17
CA VAL A 69 2.16 -2.41 8.58
C VAL A 69 2.17 -3.84 8.07
N VAL A 70 1.22 -4.67 8.52
CA VAL A 70 0.95 -5.96 7.89
C VAL A 70 -0.32 -5.86 7.08
N ILE A 71 -0.26 -6.17 5.79
CA ILE A 71 -1.44 -6.20 4.92
C ILE A 71 -1.85 -7.67 4.70
N ASN A 72 -3.03 -8.03 5.20
CA ASN A 72 -3.61 -9.36 5.08
C ASN A 72 -4.57 -9.39 3.88
N HIS A 73 -4.20 -10.16 2.85
CA HIS A 73 -4.86 -10.10 1.55
C HIS A 73 -6.28 -10.70 1.54
N GLY A 74 -7.11 -10.34 0.57
CA GLY A 74 -8.38 -11.01 0.28
C GLY A 74 -8.18 -12.38 -0.36
N ARG A 75 -9.10 -12.79 -1.24
CA ARG A 75 -8.91 -13.95 -2.11
C ARG A 75 -9.55 -13.71 -3.47
N LEU A 76 -9.02 -14.35 -4.50
CA LEU A 76 -9.71 -14.42 -5.77
C LEU A 76 -10.67 -15.62 -5.82
N SER A 77 -11.44 -15.71 -6.89
CA SER A 77 -12.24 -16.89 -7.19
C SER A 77 -11.36 -18.01 -7.74
N GLY A 78 -11.69 -19.26 -7.40
CA GLY A 78 -10.92 -20.44 -7.82
C GLY A 78 -10.03 -20.99 -6.72
N ASP A 79 -8.99 -21.71 -7.14
CA ASP A 79 -8.04 -22.35 -6.23
C ASP A 79 -6.96 -21.35 -5.79
N PRO A 80 -6.84 -21.05 -4.48
CA PRO A 80 -5.95 -20.00 -3.95
C PRO A 80 -4.47 -20.24 -4.23
N ARG A 81 -4.07 -21.47 -4.57
CA ARG A 81 -2.68 -21.77 -4.97
C ARG A 81 -2.27 -21.05 -6.26
N PHE A 82 -3.24 -20.63 -7.07
CA PHE A 82 -3.01 -19.87 -8.30
C PHE A 82 -3.24 -18.37 -8.13
N ASP A 83 -3.60 -17.91 -6.93
CA ASP A 83 -3.68 -16.47 -6.66
C ASP A 83 -2.28 -15.85 -6.86
N PRO A 84 -2.20 -14.70 -7.55
CA PRO A 84 -0.93 -14.00 -7.68
C PRO A 84 -0.48 -13.48 -6.31
N ARG A 85 0.85 -13.39 -6.12
CA ARG A 85 1.43 -12.77 -4.94
C ARG A 85 0.90 -11.35 -4.75
N ALA A 86 0.39 -11.07 -3.55
CA ALA A 86 -0.12 -9.76 -3.20
C ALA A 86 1.01 -8.74 -2.97
N ARG A 87 0.84 -7.53 -3.50
CA ARG A 87 1.79 -6.41 -3.38
C ARG A 87 1.17 -5.12 -2.83
N TYR A 88 -0.11 -4.86 -3.10
CA TYR A 88 -0.82 -3.64 -2.69
C TYR A 88 -0.03 -2.34 -2.95
N LEU A 89 0.67 -2.23 -4.08
CA LEU A 89 1.72 -1.21 -4.31
C LEU A 89 1.33 0.22 -3.97
N VAL A 90 0.10 0.63 -4.29
CA VAL A 90 -0.40 1.97 -3.99
C VAL A 90 -0.45 2.20 -2.48
N ALA A 91 -1.15 1.34 -1.73
CA ALA A 91 -1.20 1.43 -0.28
C ALA A 91 0.17 1.23 0.37
N SER A 92 0.95 0.25 -0.10
CA SER A 92 2.30 -0.03 0.39
C SER A 92 3.19 1.21 0.27
N ARG A 93 3.12 1.95 -0.84
CA ARG A 93 3.84 3.21 -1.03
C ARG A 93 3.39 4.29 -0.05
N GLU A 94 2.07 4.43 0.18
CA GLU A 94 1.52 5.42 1.11
C GLU A 94 2.00 5.22 2.55
N PHE A 95 2.16 3.97 2.99
CA PHE A 95 2.76 3.66 4.29
C PHE A 95 4.29 3.80 4.25
N LEU A 96 4.95 3.28 3.21
CA LEU A 96 6.41 3.31 3.10
C LEU A 96 6.98 4.74 3.12
N GLN A 97 6.32 5.69 2.44
CA GLN A 97 6.74 7.09 2.42
C GLN A 97 6.64 7.78 3.79
N ARG A 98 5.94 7.18 4.75
CA ARG A 98 5.81 7.63 6.15
C ARG A 98 6.71 6.84 7.10
N GLY A 99 7.61 6.03 6.54
CA GLY A 99 8.63 5.28 7.28
C GLY A 99 8.18 3.94 7.83
N TYR A 100 7.07 3.38 7.34
CA TYR A 100 6.64 2.04 7.75
C TYR A 100 7.32 0.94 6.95
N LEU A 101 7.77 -0.11 7.63
CA LEU A 101 8.02 -1.39 6.98
C LEU A 101 6.65 -2.01 6.66
N VAL A 102 6.42 -2.36 5.40
CA VAL A 102 5.17 -2.99 4.96
C VAL A 102 5.44 -4.46 4.66
N ALA A 103 4.67 -5.35 5.28
CA ALA A 103 4.80 -6.79 5.12
C ALA A 103 3.47 -7.42 4.68
N ILE A 104 3.53 -8.29 3.68
CA ILE A 104 2.34 -8.87 3.03
C ILE A 104 2.59 -10.37 2.89
N PRO A 105 2.28 -11.16 3.93
CA PRO A 105 2.38 -12.61 3.85
C PRO A 105 1.23 -13.18 3.02
N MET A 106 1.54 -14.05 2.05
CA MET A 106 0.54 -14.93 1.45
C MET A 106 0.17 -16.00 2.49
N ARG A 107 -1.11 -16.10 2.84
CA ARG A 107 -1.61 -17.06 3.85
C ARG A 107 -1.36 -18.52 3.43
N PRO A 108 -1.43 -19.49 4.36
CA PRO A 108 -1.24 -20.91 4.03
C PRO A 108 -2.15 -21.37 2.88
N GLY A 109 -1.56 -22.09 1.93
CA GLY A 109 -2.24 -22.58 0.73
C GLY A 109 -2.52 -21.53 -0.36
N PHE A 110 -2.02 -20.29 -0.23
CA PHE A 110 -2.08 -19.27 -1.27
C PHE A 110 -0.76 -19.10 -2.01
N SER A 111 -0.83 -18.84 -3.31
CA SER A 111 0.33 -18.58 -4.15
C SER A 111 1.47 -19.60 -3.92
N LYS A 112 2.69 -19.16 -3.62
CA LYS A 112 3.82 -20.07 -3.30
C LYS A 112 3.97 -20.40 -1.81
N SER A 113 3.06 -19.96 -0.94
CA SER A 113 3.07 -20.36 0.46
C SER A 113 2.76 -21.86 0.61
N GLY A 114 3.43 -22.50 1.56
CA GLY A 114 3.15 -23.88 1.93
C GLY A 114 1.81 -24.02 2.67
N GLY A 115 1.55 -25.24 3.15
CA GLY A 115 0.32 -25.57 3.88
C GLY A 115 -0.90 -25.65 2.97
N SER A 116 -2.08 -25.60 3.59
CA SER A 116 -3.36 -25.76 2.91
C SER A 116 -4.33 -24.67 3.34
N TYR A 117 -5.10 -24.18 2.37
CA TYR A 117 -6.23 -23.30 2.66
C TYR A 117 -7.41 -24.14 3.14
N VAL A 118 -7.87 -23.89 4.36
CA VAL A 118 -8.96 -24.64 5.00
C VAL A 118 -10.06 -23.68 5.43
N VAL A 119 -11.28 -23.94 4.97
CA VAL A 119 -12.47 -23.15 5.33
C VAL A 119 -13.51 -24.06 5.99
N PRO A 120 -13.73 -23.92 7.31
CA PRO A 120 -14.84 -24.56 7.98
C PRO A 120 -16.19 -24.14 7.38
N ARG A 121 -16.99 -25.12 6.94
CA ARG A 121 -18.30 -24.90 6.32
C ARG A 121 -19.31 -24.34 7.33
N CYS A 122 -20.02 -23.28 6.93
CA CYS A 122 -20.98 -22.52 7.74
C CYS A 122 -20.44 -22.10 9.12
N LYS A 123 -19.12 -21.87 9.25
CA LYS A 123 -18.49 -21.49 10.52
C LYS A 123 -17.55 -20.30 10.31
N ILE A 124 -18.14 -19.12 10.12
CA ILE A 124 -17.42 -17.89 9.78
C ILE A 124 -16.45 -17.48 10.90
N GLU A 125 -16.89 -17.47 12.16
CA GLU A 125 -16.01 -17.14 13.29
C GLU A 125 -14.82 -18.10 13.39
N SER A 126 -15.07 -19.41 13.31
CA SER A 126 -14.00 -20.42 13.37
C SER A 126 -13.02 -20.30 12.21
N ASN A 127 -13.52 -19.99 10.99
CA ASN A 127 -12.66 -19.72 9.84
C ASN A 127 -11.72 -18.53 10.10
N ALA A 128 -12.27 -17.40 10.55
CA ALA A 128 -11.49 -16.20 10.82
C ALA A 128 -10.42 -16.43 11.90
N ARG A 129 -10.77 -17.15 12.99
CA ARG A 129 -9.82 -17.47 14.07
C ARG A 129 -8.70 -18.40 13.60
N LEU A 130 -9.03 -19.43 12.83
CA LEU A 130 -8.04 -20.35 12.26
C LEU A 130 -7.02 -19.61 11.37
N GLN A 131 -7.50 -18.72 10.50
CA GLN A 131 -6.62 -17.89 9.66
C GLN A 131 -5.80 -16.90 10.50
N ALA A 132 -6.40 -16.34 11.57
CA ALA A 132 -5.74 -15.39 12.45
C ALA A 132 -4.56 -16.00 13.21
N GLU A 133 -4.57 -17.30 13.53
CA GLU A 133 -3.46 -17.98 14.20
C GLU A 133 -2.14 -17.82 13.43
N THR A 134 -2.19 -17.94 12.09
CA THR A 134 -1.01 -17.77 11.25
C THR A 134 -0.57 -16.30 11.18
N ILE A 135 -1.52 -15.36 11.12
CA ILE A 135 -1.19 -13.92 11.14
C ILE A 135 -0.56 -13.51 12.46
N ILE A 136 -1.06 -14.03 13.59
CA ILE A 136 -0.47 -13.77 14.90
C ILE A 136 0.94 -14.37 14.99
N ALA A 137 1.14 -15.59 14.50
CA ALA A 137 2.46 -16.20 14.43
C ALA A 137 3.43 -15.40 13.54
N PHE A 138 2.96 -14.89 12.40
CA PHE A 138 3.71 -14.00 11.53
C PHE A 138 4.09 -12.70 12.23
N LEU A 139 3.16 -12.07 12.95
CA LEU A 139 3.44 -10.86 13.74
C LEU A 139 4.50 -11.12 14.82
N ARG A 140 4.48 -12.28 15.48
CA ARG A 140 5.56 -12.66 16.43
C ARG A 140 6.92 -12.75 15.74
N GLU A 141 6.96 -13.28 14.53
CA GLU A 141 8.21 -13.39 13.77
C GLU A 141 8.73 -12.01 13.33
N MET A 142 7.85 -11.15 12.82
CA MET A 142 8.22 -9.78 12.43
C MET A 142 8.76 -8.96 13.62
N ARG A 143 8.19 -9.13 14.82
CA ARG A 143 8.68 -8.47 16.06
C ARG A 143 10.10 -8.87 16.48
N ARG A 144 10.65 -9.98 15.95
CA ARG A 144 12.03 -10.40 16.22
C ARG A 144 13.05 -9.70 15.33
N ARG A 145 12.62 -9.06 14.25
CA ARG A 145 13.53 -8.38 13.36
C ARG A 145 14.08 -7.11 14.03
N PRO A 146 15.40 -6.85 13.90
CA PRO A 146 16.02 -5.69 14.54
C PRO A 146 15.58 -4.35 13.92
N ASP A 147 15.09 -4.37 12.69
CA ASP A 147 14.61 -3.21 11.95
C ASP A 147 13.11 -2.93 12.15
N VAL A 148 12.41 -3.69 13.01
CA VAL A 148 10.98 -3.50 13.31
C VAL A 148 10.79 -2.93 14.72
N ASP A 149 9.95 -1.90 14.84
CA ASP A 149 9.44 -1.40 16.11
C ASP A 149 8.30 -2.32 16.58
N PRO A 150 8.51 -3.13 17.65
CA PRO A 150 7.55 -4.13 18.08
C PRO A 150 6.31 -3.53 18.72
N ASP A 151 6.30 -2.24 19.04
CA ASP A 151 5.22 -1.56 19.77
C ASP A 151 4.36 -0.66 18.87
N ARG A 152 4.68 -0.57 17.58
CA ARG A 152 3.97 0.26 16.59
C ARG A 152 3.55 -0.56 15.38
N ILE A 153 2.54 -1.40 15.58
CA ILE A 153 2.02 -2.30 14.55
C ILE A 153 0.61 -1.87 14.13
N LEU A 154 0.40 -1.75 12.83
CA LEU A 154 -0.91 -1.64 12.18
C LEU A 154 -1.20 -2.93 11.43
N LEU A 155 -2.40 -3.49 11.61
CA LEU A 155 -2.88 -4.58 10.77
C LEU A 155 -3.92 -4.03 9.80
N VAL A 156 -3.72 -4.29 8.51
CA VAL A 156 -4.69 -3.94 7.47
C VAL A 156 -5.21 -5.25 6.89
N GLY A 157 -6.50 -5.33 6.63
CA GLY A 157 -7.07 -6.51 6.00
C GLY A 157 -8.11 -6.15 4.96
N GLU A 158 -8.13 -6.89 3.86
CA GLU A 158 -9.09 -6.72 2.76
C GLU A 158 -9.94 -7.98 2.61
N SER A 159 -11.27 -7.82 2.45
CA SER A 159 -12.21 -8.94 2.27
C SER A 159 -12.06 -10.00 3.36
N GLU A 160 -11.82 -11.27 3.02
CA GLU A 160 -11.56 -12.33 4.00
C GLU A 160 -10.34 -12.03 4.90
N GLY A 161 -9.36 -11.29 4.38
CA GLY A 161 -8.24 -10.76 5.14
C GLY A 161 -8.65 -9.72 6.17
N GLY A 162 -9.67 -8.90 5.89
CA GLY A 162 -10.27 -7.94 6.83
C GLY A 162 -10.95 -8.64 8.00
N MET A 163 -11.77 -9.65 7.71
CA MET A 163 -12.39 -10.49 8.74
C MET A 163 -11.33 -11.19 9.62
N THR A 164 -10.30 -11.76 8.99
CA THR A 164 -9.18 -12.39 9.69
C THR A 164 -8.39 -11.38 10.54
N ALA A 165 -8.20 -10.16 10.07
CA ALA A 165 -7.51 -9.10 10.81
C ALA A 165 -8.28 -8.71 12.08
N MET A 166 -9.61 -8.63 12.00
CA MET A 166 -10.48 -8.38 13.16
C MET A 166 -10.41 -9.53 14.19
N ALA A 167 -10.39 -10.79 13.72
CA ALA A 167 -10.20 -11.95 14.59
C ALA A 167 -8.80 -11.95 15.26
N ALA A 168 -7.75 -11.53 14.54
CA ALA A 168 -6.41 -11.40 15.10
C ALA A 168 -6.34 -10.30 16.16
N ALA A 169 -6.97 -9.15 15.92
CA ALA A 169 -7.02 -8.05 16.89
C ALA A 169 -7.75 -8.42 18.19
N ALA A 170 -8.78 -9.27 18.11
CA ALA A 170 -9.48 -9.80 19.27
C ALA A 170 -8.61 -10.68 20.20
N THR A 171 -7.36 -10.97 19.82
CA THR A 171 -6.40 -11.66 20.70
C THR A 171 -5.60 -10.73 21.60
N GLY A 172 -5.68 -9.40 21.39
CA GLY A 172 -4.92 -8.42 22.16
C GLY A 172 -3.41 -8.51 21.91
N PHE A 173 -3.00 -8.82 20.67
CA PHE A 173 -1.60 -9.01 20.31
C PHE A 173 -0.74 -7.80 20.75
N PRO A 174 0.33 -7.98 21.55
CA PRO A 174 1.10 -6.86 22.06
C PRO A 174 1.77 -6.06 20.93
N GLY A 175 1.62 -4.74 20.98
CA GLY A 175 2.15 -3.81 19.98
C GLY A 175 1.20 -3.51 18.82
N LEU A 176 0.11 -4.27 18.66
CA LEU A 176 -0.94 -3.95 17.70
C LEU A 176 -1.75 -2.73 18.18
N ARG A 177 -1.60 -1.62 17.46
CA ARG A 177 -2.21 -0.33 17.81
C ARG A 177 -3.58 -0.10 17.19
N GLY A 178 -3.85 -0.72 16.05
CA GLY A 178 -5.12 -0.59 15.37
C GLY A 178 -5.29 -1.52 14.19
N VAL A 179 -6.53 -1.58 13.67
CA VAL A 179 -6.87 -2.29 12.45
C VAL A 179 -7.52 -1.37 11.43
N LEU A 180 -7.06 -1.43 10.17
CA LEU A 180 -7.84 -0.94 9.03
C LEU A 180 -8.57 -2.14 8.40
N ASN A 181 -9.89 -2.17 8.52
CA ASN A 181 -10.73 -3.24 8.00
C ASN A 181 -11.40 -2.79 6.70
N LEU A 182 -10.96 -3.32 5.56
CA LEU A 182 -11.43 -2.94 4.24
C LEU A 182 -12.38 -4.01 3.70
N ALA A 183 -13.68 -3.71 3.72
CA ALA A 183 -14.72 -4.62 3.23
C ALA A 183 -14.64 -6.03 3.87
N GLY A 184 -14.31 -6.09 5.17
CA GLY A 184 -14.00 -7.35 5.85
C GLY A 184 -15.18 -8.30 5.95
N GLY A 185 -15.01 -9.50 5.41
CA GLY A 185 -15.99 -10.57 5.51
C GLY A 185 -15.65 -11.70 4.55
N ALA A 186 -16.33 -12.83 4.68
CA ALA A 186 -16.24 -13.91 3.71
C ALA A 186 -17.63 -14.54 3.53
N PRO A 187 -18.35 -14.26 2.43
CA PRO A 187 -19.62 -14.92 2.18
C PRO A 187 -19.37 -16.42 2.01
N GLN A 188 -20.09 -17.23 2.77
CA GLN A 188 -20.09 -18.68 2.62
C GLN A 188 -21.37 -19.10 1.90
N ASN A 189 -21.31 -19.11 0.57
CA ASN A 189 -22.44 -19.47 -0.27
C ASN A 189 -22.62 -20.99 -0.28
N GLY A 190 -23.75 -21.46 0.26
CA GLY A 190 -24.15 -22.85 0.26
C GLY A 190 -25.53 -23.01 0.86
N ALA A 191 -26.33 -23.94 0.31
CA ALA A 191 -27.68 -24.20 0.81
C ALA A 191 -27.65 -24.47 2.33
N GLY A 192 -28.42 -23.69 3.08
CA GLY A 192 -28.57 -23.82 4.54
C GLY A 192 -27.57 -23.05 5.41
N CYS A 193 -26.60 -22.31 4.85
CA CYS A 193 -25.78 -21.40 5.67
C CYS A 193 -26.48 -20.02 5.79
N ALA A 194 -26.89 -19.62 7.00
CA ALA A 194 -27.31 -18.26 7.32
C ALA A 194 -26.07 -17.36 7.48
N TRP A 195 -25.38 -17.09 6.36
CA TRP A 195 -24.04 -16.53 6.39
C TRP A 195 -24.01 -15.06 6.84
N GLU A 196 -25.04 -14.27 6.57
CA GLU A 196 -25.13 -12.86 7.02
C GLU A 196 -25.23 -12.79 8.55
N GLU A 197 -26.15 -13.55 9.15
CA GLU A 197 -26.29 -13.65 10.60
C GLU A 197 -25.02 -14.19 11.25
N SER A 198 -24.44 -15.26 10.68
CA SER A 198 -23.18 -15.85 11.17
C SER A 198 -22.02 -14.85 11.11
N LEU A 199 -22.03 -13.93 10.15
CA LEU A 199 -21.01 -12.89 10.02
C LEU A 199 -21.20 -11.81 11.10
N VAL A 200 -22.45 -11.38 11.35
CA VAL A 200 -22.76 -10.44 12.44
C VAL A 200 -22.38 -11.03 13.80
N GLU A 201 -22.70 -12.30 14.05
CA GLU A 201 -22.32 -13.03 15.27
C GLU A 201 -20.79 -13.15 15.42
N ALA A 202 -20.07 -13.44 14.34
CA ALA A 202 -18.61 -13.50 14.36
C ALA A 202 -18.00 -12.14 14.75
N PHE A 203 -18.50 -11.03 14.19
CA PHE A 203 -18.04 -9.69 14.57
C PHE A 203 -18.42 -9.34 16.02
N ALA A 204 -19.60 -9.72 16.51
CA ALA A 204 -19.92 -9.59 17.94
C ALA A 204 -18.89 -10.33 18.81
N ALA A 205 -18.56 -11.58 18.45
CA ALA A 205 -17.59 -12.39 19.17
C ALA A 205 -16.18 -11.79 19.15
N PHE A 206 -15.75 -11.13 18.06
CA PHE A 206 -14.48 -10.40 18.03
C PHE A 206 -14.50 -9.17 18.96
N GLY A 207 -15.63 -8.47 19.04
CA GLY A 207 -15.81 -7.30 19.91
C GLY A 207 -15.62 -7.63 21.41
N THR A 208 -16.09 -8.80 21.86
CA THR A 208 -16.00 -9.21 23.27
C THR A 208 -14.59 -9.24 23.86
N ARG A 209 -13.57 -9.44 23.03
CA ARG A 209 -12.17 -9.60 23.47
C ARG A 209 -11.22 -8.53 22.95
N SER A 210 -11.65 -7.73 21.97
CA SER A 210 -10.78 -6.76 21.34
C SER A 210 -10.69 -5.47 22.16
N THR A 211 -9.48 -5.13 22.58
CA THR A 211 -9.13 -3.80 23.12
C THR A 211 -8.49 -2.90 22.06
N VAL A 212 -8.28 -3.42 20.85
CA VAL A 212 -7.60 -2.74 19.75
C VAL A 212 -8.62 -1.92 18.94
N PRO A 213 -8.46 -0.58 18.83
CA PRO A 213 -9.32 0.25 17.98
C PRO A 213 -9.26 -0.17 16.51
N SER A 214 -10.34 0.07 15.77
CA SER A 214 -10.40 -0.25 14.35
C SER A 214 -11.16 0.80 13.54
N LEU A 215 -10.74 1.00 12.29
CA LEU A 215 -11.41 1.84 11.31
C LEU A 215 -11.84 0.98 10.13
N TRP A 216 -13.13 1.01 9.82
CA TRP A 216 -13.77 0.13 8.86
C TRP A 216 -14.19 0.93 7.62
N PHE A 217 -13.85 0.42 6.45
CA PHE A 217 -14.23 0.99 5.17
C PHE A 217 -15.13 0.01 4.44
N TYR A 218 -16.38 0.39 4.23
CA TYR A 218 -17.36 -0.35 3.44
C TYR A 218 -18.06 0.65 2.51
N ALA A 219 -18.21 0.29 1.24
CA ALA A 219 -18.93 1.13 0.29
C ALA A 219 -20.43 0.84 0.36
N ASP A 220 -21.25 1.88 0.22
CA ASP A 220 -22.72 1.73 0.27
C ASP A 220 -23.25 0.89 -0.90
N ASP A 221 -22.54 0.87 -2.02
CA ASP A 221 -22.83 0.15 -3.26
C ASP A 221 -22.04 -1.16 -3.41
N ASP A 222 -21.35 -1.61 -2.36
CA ASP A 222 -20.59 -2.87 -2.38
C ASP A 222 -21.53 -4.06 -2.65
N SER A 223 -21.20 -4.80 -3.71
CA SER A 223 -22.04 -5.89 -4.23
C SER A 223 -22.17 -7.09 -3.29
N TYR A 224 -21.27 -7.24 -2.31
CA TYR A 224 -21.28 -8.34 -1.35
C TYR A 224 -22.00 -7.97 -0.05
N TRP A 225 -21.83 -6.74 0.43
CA TRP A 225 -22.30 -6.35 1.77
C TRP A 225 -23.57 -5.52 1.74
N GLY A 226 -23.79 -4.77 0.66
CA GLY A 226 -24.79 -3.71 0.62
C GLY A 226 -24.65 -2.70 1.78
N ARG A 227 -25.67 -1.87 1.96
CA ARG A 227 -25.64 -0.77 2.93
C ARG A 227 -25.87 -1.19 4.39
N GLU A 228 -26.69 -2.21 4.61
CA GLU A 228 -27.21 -2.52 5.95
C GLU A 228 -26.32 -3.49 6.74
N LEU A 229 -25.69 -4.47 6.07
CA LEU A 229 -24.91 -5.50 6.75
C LEU A 229 -23.68 -4.94 7.50
N PRO A 230 -22.87 -4.01 6.93
CA PRO A 230 -21.76 -3.39 7.66
C PRO A 230 -22.20 -2.66 8.93
N GLN A 231 -23.37 -2.03 8.90
CA GLN A 231 -23.93 -1.35 10.07
C GLN A 231 -24.40 -2.34 11.14
N ARG A 232 -25.01 -3.47 10.74
CA ARG A 232 -25.36 -4.56 11.66
C ARG A 232 -24.11 -5.13 12.33
N MET A 233 -23.05 -5.40 11.56
CA MET A 233 -21.77 -5.88 12.08
C MET A 233 -21.15 -4.88 13.06
N LEU A 234 -21.12 -3.59 12.71
CA LEU A 234 -20.55 -2.54 13.57
C LEU A 234 -21.31 -2.42 14.89
N ARG A 235 -22.65 -2.43 14.85
CA ARG A 235 -23.48 -2.39 16.07
C ARG A 235 -23.17 -3.58 16.96
N ALA A 236 -23.21 -4.80 16.41
CA ALA A 236 -22.95 -6.01 17.17
C ALA A 236 -21.53 -6.05 17.77
N TYR A 237 -20.51 -5.59 17.03
CA TYR A 237 -19.14 -5.48 17.51
C TYR A 237 -19.01 -4.46 18.66
N ARG A 238 -19.65 -3.29 18.54
CA ARG A 238 -19.62 -2.23 19.56
C ARG A 238 -20.42 -2.60 20.81
N ASP A 239 -21.60 -3.19 20.65
CA ASP A 239 -22.45 -3.64 21.77
C ASP A 239 -21.75 -4.72 22.60
N ALA A 240 -20.88 -5.53 21.96
CA ALA A 240 -20.03 -6.50 22.64
C ALA A 240 -18.81 -5.91 23.34
N GLY A 241 -18.54 -4.60 23.20
CA GLY A 241 -17.43 -3.88 23.84
C GLY A 241 -16.29 -3.47 22.90
N GLY A 242 -16.36 -3.81 21.62
CA GLY A 242 -15.33 -3.49 20.65
C GLY A 242 -15.29 -2.01 20.26
N GLN A 243 -14.09 -1.49 19.98
CA GLN A 243 -13.89 -0.11 19.52
C GLN A 243 -13.69 -0.07 18.01
N ALA A 244 -14.66 0.49 17.29
CA ALA A 244 -14.61 0.62 15.84
C ALA A 244 -15.26 1.92 15.38
N ALA A 245 -14.80 2.49 14.28
CA ALA A 245 -15.48 3.53 13.49
C ALA A 245 -15.74 3.01 12.07
N LEU A 246 -16.85 3.44 11.47
CA LEU A 246 -17.24 3.03 10.12
C LEU A 246 -17.28 4.24 9.20
N VAL A 247 -16.62 4.11 8.05
CA VAL A 247 -16.62 5.07 6.95
C VAL A 247 -17.48 4.49 5.84
N THR A 248 -18.65 5.08 5.61
CA THR A 248 -19.61 4.66 4.57
C THR A 248 -19.77 5.68 3.43
N HIS A 249 -19.17 6.87 3.52
CA HIS A 249 -19.27 7.93 2.49
C HIS A 249 -18.35 7.71 1.29
N VAL A 250 -18.24 6.45 0.91
CA VAL A 250 -17.39 6.00 -0.18
C VAL A 250 -18.33 5.67 -1.34
N SER A 251 -18.72 6.71 -2.09
CA SER A 251 -19.48 6.53 -3.34
C SER A 251 -18.50 6.24 -4.46
N LEU A 252 -18.61 5.05 -5.07
CA LEU A 252 -17.61 4.55 -5.98
C LEU A 252 -18.09 4.60 -7.41
N ALA A 253 -17.55 5.54 -8.19
CA ALA A 253 -17.55 5.39 -9.65
C ALA A 253 -16.80 4.10 -10.12
N ALA A 254 -16.12 3.39 -9.20
CA ALA A 254 -15.29 2.21 -9.46
C ALA A 254 -15.80 0.89 -8.82
N GLY A 255 -17.00 0.87 -8.22
CA GLY A 255 -17.75 -0.37 -7.96
C GLY A 255 -17.46 -1.18 -6.69
N ASP A 256 -16.28 -1.17 -6.05
CA ASP A 256 -16.05 -1.93 -4.80
C ASP A 256 -14.97 -1.29 -3.89
N ALA A 257 -15.13 -1.38 -2.56
CA ALA A 257 -14.19 -0.81 -1.59
C ALA A 257 -12.77 -1.40 -1.69
N GLN A 258 -12.66 -2.61 -2.24
CA GLN A 258 -11.41 -3.33 -2.53
C GLN A 258 -10.56 -2.62 -3.61
N VAL A 259 -11.22 -1.98 -4.58
CA VAL A 259 -10.56 -1.27 -5.70
C VAL A 259 -9.88 0.01 -5.22
N ILE A 260 -10.44 0.66 -4.19
CA ILE A 260 -9.95 1.93 -3.66
C ILE A 260 -8.55 1.77 -3.07
N PHE A 261 -8.35 0.73 -2.28
CA PHE A 261 -7.10 0.54 -1.55
C PHE A 261 -5.91 0.21 -2.48
N THR A 262 -6.21 -0.29 -3.68
CA THR A 262 -5.22 -0.68 -4.68
C THR A 262 -5.05 0.35 -5.79
N SER A 263 -5.78 1.47 -5.73
CA SER A 263 -5.83 2.49 -6.78
C SER A 263 -5.33 3.85 -6.30
N PRO A 264 -4.51 4.58 -7.10
CA PRO A 264 -4.10 5.94 -6.76
C PRO A 264 -5.28 6.90 -6.58
N GLN A 265 -6.37 6.70 -7.33
CA GLN A 265 -7.59 7.51 -7.19
C GLN A 265 -8.32 7.24 -5.88
N GLY A 266 -8.03 6.12 -5.22
CA GLY A 266 -8.58 5.82 -3.91
C GLY A 266 -7.87 6.55 -2.76
N ILE A 267 -6.60 6.95 -2.92
CA ILE A 267 -5.83 7.59 -1.83
C ILE A 267 -6.58 8.79 -1.22
N PRO A 268 -7.11 9.76 -1.98
CA PRO A 268 -7.85 10.88 -1.40
C PRO A 268 -9.14 10.49 -0.66
N ILE A 269 -9.63 9.26 -0.86
CA ILE A 269 -10.85 8.73 -0.23
C ILE A 269 -10.51 8.06 1.11
N TRP A 270 -9.56 7.12 1.13
CA TRP A 270 -9.27 6.32 2.33
C TRP A 270 -8.19 6.91 3.22
N TRP A 271 -7.22 7.64 2.65
CA TRP A 271 -6.09 8.15 3.42
C TRP A 271 -6.49 9.19 4.47
N PRO A 272 -7.35 10.19 4.22
CA PRO A 272 -7.65 11.21 5.23
C PRO A 272 -8.23 10.63 6.52
N GLU A 273 -9.19 9.71 6.41
CA GLU A 273 -9.79 9.03 7.55
C GLU A 273 -8.78 8.10 8.25
N SER A 274 -7.93 7.42 7.47
CA SER A 274 -6.85 6.59 8.00
C SER A 274 -5.81 7.42 8.74
N GLU A 275 -5.38 8.55 8.20
CA GLU A 275 -4.43 9.46 8.84
C GLU A 275 -4.94 9.97 10.17
N ARG A 276 -6.21 10.39 10.24
CA ARG A 276 -6.83 10.80 11.51
C ARG A 276 -6.78 9.65 12.52
N PHE A 277 -7.20 8.47 12.11
CA PHE A 277 -7.18 7.28 12.98
C PHE A 277 -5.77 6.89 13.42
N LEU A 278 -4.78 6.91 12.52
CA LEU A 278 -3.37 6.62 12.83
C LEU A 278 -2.83 7.59 13.89
N ARG A 279 -3.14 8.89 13.77
CA ARG A 279 -2.77 9.90 14.78
C ARG A 279 -3.41 9.59 16.13
N GLU A 280 -4.69 9.22 16.15
CA GLU A 280 -5.42 8.86 17.39
C GLU A 280 -4.80 7.67 18.12
N ILE A 281 -4.32 6.66 17.38
CA ILE A 281 -3.67 5.47 17.94
C ILE A 281 -2.14 5.62 18.12
N GLY A 282 -1.61 6.82 17.92
CA GLY A 282 -0.20 7.15 18.16
C GLY A 282 0.78 6.59 17.13
N LEU A 283 0.32 6.32 15.91
CA LEU A 283 1.14 5.88 14.79
C LEU A 283 1.54 7.08 13.88
N PRO A 284 2.73 7.05 13.26
CA PRO A 284 3.24 8.18 12.48
C PRO A 284 2.47 8.39 11.17
N THR A 285 2.27 9.66 10.79
CA THR A 285 1.58 10.00 9.52
C THR A 285 2.34 11.02 8.67
N GLU A 286 3.44 11.56 9.21
CA GLU A 286 4.29 12.52 8.53
C GLU A 286 5.06 11.85 7.41
N LEU A 287 5.14 12.51 6.25
CA LEU A 287 5.99 12.08 5.17
C LEU A 287 7.45 12.11 5.64
N ARG A 288 8.15 11.00 5.46
CA ARG A 288 9.59 10.82 5.71
C ARG A 288 10.39 10.73 4.43
N PHE A 289 9.73 10.27 3.37
CA PHE A 289 10.26 10.22 2.02
C PHE A 289 9.34 10.98 1.10
N SER A 290 9.92 11.63 0.08
CA SER A 290 9.13 12.25 -0.98
C SER A 290 8.28 11.17 -1.66
N PRO A 291 6.95 11.37 -1.81
CA PRO A 291 6.12 10.52 -2.64
C PRO A 291 6.80 10.42 -4.00
N GLY A 292 7.18 9.20 -4.37
CA GLY A 292 8.18 8.96 -5.42
C GLY A 292 8.03 9.91 -6.61
N SER A 293 9.09 10.64 -6.93
CA SER A 293 9.27 11.15 -8.28
C SER A 293 10.01 10.05 -9.03
N THR A 294 9.31 9.03 -9.55
CA THR A 294 9.93 8.16 -10.57
C THR A 294 10.70 9.07 -11.52
N PRO A 295 12.02 8.90 -11.67
CA PRO A 295 12.83 9.88 -12.36
C PRO A 295 12.25 10.13 -13.74
N ARG A 296 11.80 11.37 -14.00
CA ARG A 296 11.24 11.73 -15.29
C ARG A 296 12.32 11.51 -16.33
N PRO A 297 12.17 10.56 -17.27
CA PRO A 297 13.16 10.38 -18.30
C PRO A 297 13.20 11.65 -19.15
N GLN A 298 14.37 11.97 -19.70
CA GLN A 298 14.51 13.15 -20.55
C GLN A 298 13.60 13.02 -21.77
N ARG A 299 12.95 14.14 -22.13
CA ARG A 299 12.24 14.29 -23.40
C ARG A 299 13.12 13.79 -24.54
N SER A 300 12.56 12.92 -25.37
CA SER A 300 13.24 12.44 -26.57
C SER A 300 12.76 13.19 -27.81
N SER A 301 13.57 13.14 -28.87
CA SER A 301 13.19 13.65 -30.19
C SER A 301 12.56 12.56 -31.07
N TYR A 302 11.99 11.51 -30.47
CA TYR A 302 11.50 10.33 -31.18
C TYR A 302 10.34 10.67 -32.12
N THR A 303 9.29 11.30 -31.60
CA THR A 303 8.16 11.81 -32.40
C THR A 303 7.39 12.88 -31.63
N LYS A 304 6.36 13.46 -32.27
CA LYS A 304 5.38 14.33 -31.60
C LYS A 304 4.47 13.49 -30.71
N LEU A 305 3.99 14.09 -29.63
CA LEU A 305 3.12 13.40 -28.67
C LEU A 305 1.82 12.90 -29.31
N ASP A 306 1.24 13.65 -30.23
CA ASP A 306 -0.03 13.34 -30.90
C ASP A 306 0.09 12.37 -32.07
N ASP A 307 1.29 11.91 -32.41
CA ASP A 307 1.53 10.93 -33.47
C ASP A 307 1.23 9.51 -32.96
N SER A 308 -0.05 9.11 -33.05
CA SER A 308 -0.50 7.78 -32.62
C SER A 308 -0.04 6.63 -33.51
N GLU A 309 0.52 6.91 -34.69
CA GLU A 309 1.00 5.90 -35.64
C GLU A 309 2.48 5.57 -35.42
N ALA A 310 3.21 6.44 -34.69
CA ALA A 310 4.63 6.23 -34.38
C ALA A 310 4.87 5.37 -33.13
N LEU A 311 3.83 4.90 -32.45
CA LEU A 311 4.01 4.11 -31.23
C LEU A 311 4.69 2.77 -31.54
N PRO A 312 5.75 2.41 -30.82
CA PRO A 312 6.50 1.18 -31.06
C PRO A 312 5.71 -0.04 -30.57
N TYR A 313 5.77 -1.14 -31.33
CA TYR A 313 5.26 -2.47 -30.97
C TYR A 313 3.73 -2.62 -30.79
N VAL A 314 2.95 -1.54 -30.82
CA VAL A 314 1.50 -1.56 -30.61
C VAL A 314 0.71 -1.79 -31.90
N ASP A 315 -0.47 -2.35 -31.74
CA ASP A 315 -1.49 -2.52 -32.77
C ASP A 315 -2.51 -1.37 -32.76
N ASP A 316 -3.37 -1.31 -33.78
CA ASP A 316 -4.41 -0.28 -33.93
C ASP A 316 -5.30 -0.12 -32.70
N HIS A 317 -5.60 -1.23 -32.02
CA HIS A 317 -6.42 -1.23 -30.81
C HIS A 317 -5.73 -0.46 -29.68
N ARG A 318 -4.43 -0.68 -29.46
CA ARG A 318 -3.66 0.00 -28.42
C ARG A 318 -3.26 1.42 -28.80
N SER A 319 -3.13 1.71 -30.09
CA SER A 319 -3.01 3.09 -30.59
C SER A 319 -4.26 3.91 -30.27
N GLU A 320 -5.46 3.31 -30.33
CA GLU A 320 -6.69 3.97 -29.85
C GLU A 320 -6.68 4.23 -28.33
N LEU A 321 -6.13 3.31 -27.53
CA LEU A 321 -5.93 3.55 -26.10
C LEU A 321 -4.99 4.72 -25.83
N TYR A 322 -3.95 4.88 -26.64
CA TYR A 322 -3.06 6.03 -26.57
C TYR A 322 -3.78 7.35 -26.91
N ARG A 323 -4.64 7.38 -27.93
CA ARG A 323 -5.45 8.57 -28.25
C ARG A 323 -6.33 8.99 -27.08
N ARG A 324 -6.89 8.03 -26.34
CA ARG A 324 -7.65 8.31 -25.10
C ARG A 324 -6.75 8.86 -24.00
N PHE A 325 -5.55 8.29 -23.84
CA PHE A 325 -4.55 8.79 -22.90
C PHE A 325 -4.21 10.27 -23.13
N LEU A 326 -4.13 10.72 -24.38
CA LEU A 326 -3.86 12.12 -24.72
C LEU A 326 -4.91 13.12 -24.20
N GLY A 327 -6.11 12.66 -23.84
CA GLY A 327 -7.17 13.47 -23.24
C GLY A 327 -7.16 13.53 -21.71
N LEU A 328 -6.28 12.78 -21.04
CA LEU A 328 -6.28 12.67 -19.58
C LEU A 328 -5.65 13.89 -18.88
N PRO A 329 -6.14 14.34 -17.72
CA PRO A 329 -5.49 15.39 -16.92
C PRO A 329 -4.09 15.00 -16.42
N PHE A 330 -3.27 16.02 -16.15
CA PHE A 330 -1.94 15.85 -15.52
C PHE A 330 -2.03 15.63 -14.00
N PRO A 331 -1.03 14.98 -13.37
CA PRO A 331 0.09 14.27 -14.02
C PRO A 331 -0.37 12.97 -14.69
N ARG A 332 0.22 12.58 -15.82
CA ARG A 332 -0.11 11.32 -16.51
C ARG A 332 1.12 10.67 -17.14
N ALA A 333 1.09 9.35 -17.30
CA ALA A 333 2.13 8.65 -18.03
C ALA A 333 1.59 7.44 -18.80
N PHE A 334 2.30 7.07 -19.88
CA PHE A 334 2.00 5.95 -20.75
C PHE A 334 3.27 5.11 -20.94
N ALA A 335 3.16 3.79 -20.76
CA ALA A 335 4.23 2.83 -20.86
C ALA A 335 3.90 1.72 -21.87
N ILE A 336 4.95 1.20 -22.53
CA ILE A 336 4.87 0.21 -23.59
C ILE A 336 5.86 -0.93 -23.31
N ALA A 337 5.43 -2.17 -23.52
CA ALA A 337 6.27 -3.36 -23.52
C ALA A 337 6.70 -3.72 -24.97
N THR A 338 7.81 -4.45 -25.12
CA THR A 338 8.24 -4.99 -26.42
C THR A 338 7.27 -6.03 -26.99
N THR A 339 6.37 -6.58 -26.17
CA THR A 339 5.26 -7.44 -26.59
C THR A 339 4.07 -6.67 -27.17
N GLY A 340 4.15 -5.33 -27.21
CA GLY A 340 3.08 -4.45 -27.65
C GLY A 340 2.04 -4.15 -26.58
N ASN A 341 2.10 -4.78 -25.40
CA ASN A 341 1.22 -4.43 -24.29
C ASN A 341 1.49 -3.00 -23.80
N VAL A 342 0.45 -2.31 -23.34
CA VAL A 342 0.53 -0.94 -22.83
C VAL A 342 -0.07 -0.83 -21.45
N GLY A 343 0.31 0.23 -20.74
CA GLY A 343 -0.33 0.65 -19.51
C GLY A 343 -0.17 2.15 -19.33
N TRP A 344 -1.15 2.79 -18.69
CA TRP A 344 -1.10 4.22 -18.41
C TRP A 344 -1.70 4.54 -17.05
N ALA A 345 -1.40 5.72 -16.55
CA ALA A 345 -1.98 6.23 -15.32
C ALA A 345 -2.15 7.75 -15.41
N GLN A 346 -3.07 8.27 -14.58
CA GLN A 346 -3.32 9.69 -14.39
C GLN A 346 -3.50 10.00 -12.91
N GLY A 347 -3.11 11.20 -12.51
CA GLY A 347 -3.13 11.66 -11.12
C GLY A 347 -2.26 10.82 -10.20
N GLY A 348 -2.53 10.94 -8.90
CA GLY A 348 -1.79 10.26 -7.86
C GLY A 348 -0.39 10.83 -7.62
N PRO A 349 0.34 10.28 -6.64
CA PRO A 349 1.66 10.80 -6.24
C PRO A 349 2.76 10.49 -7.26
N ASP A 350 2.59 9.45 -8.09
CA ASP A 350 3.58 9.03 -9.09
C ASP A 350 2.90 8.32 -10.28
N ALA A 351 2.43 9.11 -11.25
CA ALA A 351 1.77 8.59 -12.46
C ALA A 351 2.72 7.73 -13.31
N LEU A 352 4.02 7.99 -13.28
CA LEU A 352 5.03 7.28 -14.06
C LEU A 352 5.19 5.84 -13.55
N ALA A 353 5.40 5.67 -12.23
CA ALA A 353 5.45 4.35 -11.63
C ALA A 353 4.16 3.56 -11.89
N ALA A 354 3.00 4.21 -11.72
CA ALA A 354 1.72 3.55 -11.91
C ALA A 354 1.50 3.09 -13.36
N ALA A 355 1.93 3.88 -14.35
CA ALA A 355 1.86 3.49 -15.76
C ALA A 355 2.75 2.27 -16.05
N LEU A 356 3.97 2.25 -15.51
CA LEU A 356 4.89 1.11 -15.61
C LEU A 356 4.27 -0.15 -14.98
N ASP A 357 3.78 -0.07 -13.74
CA ASP A 357 3.15 -1.19 -13.04
C ASP A 357 1.92 -1.72 -13.80
N ASN A 358 1.09 -0.83 -14.36
CA ASN A 358 -0.07 -1.21 -15.18
C ASN A 358 0.36 -1.99 -16.43
N CYS A 359 1.41 -1.51 -17.10
CA CYS A 359 1.94 -2.14 -18.29
C CYS A 359 2.56 -3.51 -17.97
N GLU A 360 3.38 -3.61 -16.93
CA GLU A 360 4.08 -4.84 -16.57
C GLU A 360 3.10 -5.94 -16.12
N ARG A 361 2.00 -5.57 -15.45
CA ARG A 361 0.90 -6.51 -15.13
C ARG A 361 0.24 -7.07 -16.39
N ALA A 362 -0.02 -6.22 -17.38
CA ALA A 362 -0.63 -6.65 -18.64
C ALA A 362 0.34 -7.47 -19.51
N ALA A 363 1.63 -7.10 -19.52
CA ALA A 363 2.65 -7.67 -20.37
C ALA A 363 3.29 -8.95 -19.79
N ARG A 364 3.30 -9.09 -18.45
CA ARG A 364 4.13 -10.07 -17.72
C ARG A 364 5.61 -10.00 -18.13
N ARG A 365 6.06 -8.79 -18.48
CA ARG A 365 7.38 -8.41 -18.98
C ARG A 365 7.66 -6.96 -18.58
N SER A 366 8.92 -6.57 -18.59
CA SER A 366 9.32 -5.19 -18.31
C SER A 366 8.79 -4.22 -19.36
N CYS A 367 8.43 -3.02 -18.91
CA CYS A 367 7.95 -1.93 -19.75
C CYS A 367 8.85 -0.70 -19.68
N ALA A 368 8.72 0.19 -20.66
CA ALA A 368 9.38 1.49 -20.69
C ALA A 368 8.35 2.61 -20.86
N LEU A 369 8.64 3.78 -20.29
CA LEU A 369 7.82 4.98 -20.49
C LEU A 369 7.94 5.48 -21.93
N TYR A 370 6.80 5.71 -22.56
CA TYR A 370 6.69 6.32 -23.88
C TYR A 370 6.36 7.80 -23.78
N ALA A 371 5.36 8.15 -22.96
CA ALA A 371 4.92 9.52 -22.77
C ALA A 371 4.75 9.85 -21.29
N VAL A 372 5.12 11.07 -20.91
CA VAL A 372 4.91 11.65 -19.58
C VAL A 372 4.35 13.05 -19.79
N ASP A 373 3.15 13.31 -19.28
CA ASP A 373 2.38 14.53 -19.48
C ASP A 373 2.24 14.92 -20.96
N ASP A 374 2.99 15.92 -21.39
CA ASP A 374 3.02 16.50 -22.72
C ASP A 374 4.30 16.16 -23.51
N GLU A 375 5.12 15.23 -23.00
CA GLU A 375 6.41 14.87 -23.57
C GLU A 375 6.49 13.40 -23.96
N VAL A 376 7.00 13.14 -25.17
CA VAL A 376 7.51 11.81 -25.54
C VAL A 376 8.88 11.65 -24.89
N VAL A 377 9.05 10.58 -24.13
CA VAL A 377 10.30 10.24 -23.40
C VAL A 377 10.90 8.92 -23.88
N TRP A 378 10.37 8.37 -24.97
CA TRP A 378 10.80 7.09 -25.53
C TRP A 378 12.26 7.15 -26.00
N GLN A 379 13.11 6.33 -25.42
CA GLN A 379 14.52 6.18 -25.82
C GLN A 379 14.72 4.80 -26.43
N PHE A 380 15.22 4.78 -27.67
CA PHE A 380 15.54 3.54 -28.38
C PHE A 380 16.65 2.79 -27.61
N ALA A 381 16.46 1.49 -27.35
CA ALA A 381 17.53 0.61 -26.88
C ALA A 381 18.53 0.36 -28.02
N GLY A 382 19.33 1.38 -28.33
CA GLY A 382 20.33 1.33 -29.39
C GLY A 382 21.19 2.56 -29.38
N THR A 383 21.92 2.78 -28.30
CA THR A 383 23.24 3.44 -28.29
C THR A 383 23.99 3.00 -27.03
N SER A 384 25.25 2.62 -27.24
CA SER A 384 26.21 1.97 -26.33
C SER A 384 26.05 2.19 -24.82
N ARG A 385 25.68 1.14 -24.08
CA ARG A 385 26.21 0.92 -22.73
C ARG A 385 27.55 0.19 -22.86
N SER A 386 28.57 0.70 -22.19
CA SER A 386 29.83 -0.04 -22.02
C SER A 386 29.52 -1.44 -21.44
N ALA A 387 30.24 -2.44 -21.90
CA ALA A 387 29.97 -3.87 -21.70
C ALA A 387 30.04 -4.39 -20.25
N ALA A 388 30.01 -3.53 -19.23
CA ALA A 388 30.11 -3.92 -17.82
C ALA A 388 28.77 -3.88 -17.05
N THR A 389 27.69 -3.37 -17.64
CA THR A 389 26.38 -3.25 -16.94
C THR A 389 25.22 -3.52 -17.89
N ASP A 390 25.02 -4.80 -18.23
CA ASP A 390 23.77 -5.27 -18.84
C ASP A 390 23.01 -6.17 -17.85
N PRO A 391 21.91 -5.69 -17.24
CA PRO A 391 21.08 -6.49 -16.36
C PRO A 391 20.11 -7.42 -17.11
N PHE A 392 20.13 -7.45 -18.45
CA PHE A 392 19.27 -8.31 -19.26
C PHE A 392 19.94 -9.59 -19.77
N ARG A 393 21.11 -9.94 -19.24
CA ARG A 393 21.76 -11.22 -19.51
C ARG A 393 21.66 -12.12 -18.28
N GLU A 394 20.65 -12.96 -18.22
CA GLU A 394 20.78 -14.23 -17.48
C GLU A 394 21.63 -15.20 -18.32
N PRO A 395 22.35 -16.16 -17.70
CA PRO A 395 23.01 -17.22 -18.44
C PRO A 395 22.04 -18.04 -19.31
#